data_AF-A0A3R6CSC9-F1
#
_entry.id   AF-A0A3R6CSC9-F1
#
_cell.length_a   1.000
_cell.length_b   1.000
_cell.length_c   1.000
_cell.angle_alpha   90.00
_cell.angle_beta   90.00
_cell.angle_gamma   90.00
#
_symmetry.space_group_name_H-M   'P 1'
#
loop_
_entity.id
_entity.type
_entity.pdbx_description
1 polymer ?
#
loop_
_entity_poly.entity_id
_entity_poly.type
_entity_poly.pdbx_seq_one_letter_code
_entity_poly.pdbx_strand_id
1 'polypeptide(L)'
;MKTTYIIELALSLCLSAGFNSCNYLDANEYLNEVENLNDIWTERNSIRKAWAACYGAMPNYADMVNGWPFNCNYDEAHGGLDSYKCLTFAQGKYDADKPIYEYWKNYYKAIRLCCQFLENSHLANDKLLEEGEVEGYAADARFLRAFYYSQMIELYGPFVIIDKTIDYSQLEEYPTTRSTLDECTDFILKELEQCIAELPNSEDILTSDYGRPSKEAAMAVKTRLLLWAASPLVNGNPDYSDFVNKEGVPYFNVQSPDMEKWKKAAKAAKDIIDLNKFDLFTMPANDGYPTVPLGEFEGNNIEWPNGPAGIDAYQSYKALFNGGKNYWNKEVIWQVNTSGQSSSLSRLGFPRNYNKGQGAGMAGKLCAVQKLVDAYFMNNGKTIEEEKELYIDLGMTTIGDNYFIHGEGKKDKVSPIITGFKLNNTIQKVPNRCLNREARFYATIGFIGKGYVENTGSIYYADYRANMVDGYLQSDRPSIRTGYQIVKWINDEDQNAAGSSINNILYSEWRKSIYRMPKH
;
A
#
# COMPACT_ATOMS: atom_id res chain seq x y z
N MET A 1 -51.09 21.11 12.61
CA MET A 1 -50.91 19.63 12.69
C MET A 1 -50.69 18.95 11.35
N LYS A 2 -51.15 19.44 10.19
CA LYS A 2 -50.89 18.79 8.88
C LYS A 2 -49.55 19.15 8.21
N THR A 3 -48.95 20.30 8.57
CA THR A 3 -47.69 20.77 7.95
C THR A 3 -46.44 20.10 8.52
N THR A 4 -46.50 19.62 9.77
CA THR A 4 -45.37 18.97 10.45
C THR A 4 -45.09 17.56 9.90
N TYR A 5 -46.15 16.82 9.50
CA TYR A 5 -46.01 15.48 8.93
C TYR A 5 -45.40 15.47 7.52
N ILE A 6 -45.53 16.55 6.75
CA ILE A 6 -44.96 16.62 5.39
C ILE A 6 -43.43 16.82 5.45
N ILE A 7 -42.92 17.51 6.48
CA ILE A 7 -41.49 17.70 6.70
C ILE A 7 -40.84 16.41 7.22
N GLU A 8 -41.52 15.65 8.08
CA GLU A 8 -41.04 14.34 8.53
C GLU A 8 -41.08 13.28 7.42
N LEU A 9 -42.08 13.30 6.53
CA LEU A 9 -42.10 12.40 5.36
C LEU A 9 -41.01 12.78 4.34
N ALA A 10 -40.72 14.06 4.16
CA ALA A 10 -39.65 14.54 3.26
C ALA A 10 -38.25 14.28 3.82
N LEU A 11 -38.04 14.39 5.15
CA LEU A 11 -36.78 14.00 5.79
C LEU A 11 -36.58 12.48 5.75
N SER A 12 -37.65 11.69 5.91
CA SER A 12 -37.57 10.23 5.84
C SER A 12 -37.39 9.70 4.40
N LEU A 13 -37.80 10.45 3.37
CA LEU A 13 -37.50 10.13 1.97
C LEU A 13 -36.11 10.59 1.52
N CYS A 14 -35.52 11.62 2.16
CA CYS A 14 -34.14 12.05 1.88
C CYS A 14 -33.10 11.14 2.55
N LEU A 15 -33.46 10.43 3.63
CA LEU A 15 -32.61 9.43 4.29
C LEU A 15 -32.63 8.05 3.60
N SER A 16 -33.53 7.83 2.63
CA SER A 16 -33.59 6.61 1.82
C SER A 16 -33.02 6.77 0.41
N ALA A 17 -32.45 7.94 0.07
CA ALA A 17 -31.46 8.05 -1.00
C ALA A 17 -30.17 7.38 -0.52
N GLY A 18 -30.21 6.04 -0.50
CA GLY A 18 -29.09 5.21 -0.13
C GLY A 18 -27.86 5.60 -0.94
N PHE A 19 -26.74 5.71 -0.22
CA PHE A 19 -25.42 5.58 -0.80
C PHE A 19 -25.36 4.24 -1.57
N ASN A 20 -25.67 4.27 -2.86
CA ASN A 20 -25.20 3.26 -3.78
C ASN A 20 -23.70 3.50 -3.93
N SER A 21 -22.92 3.06 -2.93
CA SER A 21 -21.53 2.72 -3.21
C SER A 21 -21.62 1.63 -4.25
N CYS A 22 -21.27 1.93 -5.50
CA CYS A 22 -21.10 0.90 -6.52
C CYS A 22 -20.22 -0.20 -5.91
N ASN A 23 -20.79 -1.39 -5.72
CA ASN A 23 -20.00 -2.58 -5.53
C ASN A 23 -19.19 -2.74 -6.82
N TYR A 24 -17.95 -2.26 -6.81
CA TYR A 24 -17.00 -2.41 -7.92
C TYR A 24 -16.82 -3.87 -8.35
N LEU A 25 -17.18 -4.82 -7.48
CA LEU A 25 -17.14 -6.26 -7.74
C LEU A 25 -18.18 -6.71 -8.78
N ASP A 26 -19.34 -6.06 -8.89
CA ASP A 26 -20.40 -6.40 -9.86
C ASP A 26 -20.20 -5.75 -11.24
N ALA A 27 -19.18 -4.89 -11.40
CA ALA A 27 -18.90 -4.22 -12.68
C ALA A 27 -18.15 -5.12 -13.69
N ASN A 28 -17.46 -6.17 -13.21
CA ASN A 28 -16.68 -7.09 -14.05
C ASN A 28 -17.54 -7.92 -15.04
N GLU A 29 -18.83 -8.08 -14.76
CA GLU A 29 -19.76 -8.83 -15.63
C GLU A 29 -20.46 -7.91 -16.65
N TYR A 30 -20.49 -6.59 -16.42
CA TYR A 30 -21.31 -5.66 -17.20
C TYR A 30 -20.87 -5.52 -18.67
N LEU A 31 -19.56 -5.53 -18.96
CA LEU A 31 -19.08 -5.47 -20.35
C LEU A 31 -19.07 -6.83 -21.06
N ASN A 32 -19.25 -7.93 -20.32
CA ASN A 32 -19.29 -9.29 -20.89
C ASN A 32 -20.72 -9.78 -21.17
N GLU A 33 -21.73 -9.26 -20.47
CA GLU A 33 -23.12 -9.72 -20.56
C GLU A 33 -24.07 -8.78 -21.33
N VAL A 34 -23.63 -7.58 -21.70
CA VAL A 34 -24.50 -6.68 -22.47
C VAL A 34 -24.55 -7.17 -23.92
N GLU A 35 -25.65 -7.82 -24.29
CA GLU A 35 -25.97 -8.35 -25.63
C GLU A 35 -25.89 -7.29 -26.75
N ASN A 36 -25.84 -6.00 -26.41
CA ASN A 36 -25.53 -4.89 -27.33
C ASN A 36 -24.65 -3.83 -26.66
N LEU A 37 -23.33 -3.84 -26.93
CA LEU A 37 -22.38 -2.78 -26.52
C LEU A 37 -22.89 -1.35 -26.78
N ASN A 38 -23.81 -1.17 -27.74
CA ASN A 38 -24.43 0.11 -28.09
C ASN A 38 -25.29 0.73 -26.99
N ASP A 39 -25.97 -0.06 -26.15
CA ASP A 39 -26.92 0.48 -25.16
C ASP A 39 -26.20 1.10 -23.95
N ILE A 40 -24.96 0.68 -23.68
CA ILE A 40 -24.12 1.17 -22.57
C ILE A 40 -23.91 2.69 -22.67
N TRP A 41 -23.77 3.22 -23.87
CA TRP A 41 -23.39 4.62 -24.14
C TRP A 41 -24.55 5.61 -24.03
N THR A 42 -25.75 5.13 -23.72
CA THR A 42 -26.97 5.94 -23.69
C THR A 42 -27.39 6.39 -22.29
N GLU A 43 -26.82 5.77 -21.25
CA GLU A 43 -27.13 6.07 -19.83
C GLU A 43 -25.85 6.38 -19.05
N ARG A 44 -25.79 7.54 -18.37
CA ARG A 44 -24.64 8.02 -17.58
C ARG A 44 -24.20 6.99 -16.54
N ASN A 45 -25.14 6.29 -15.90
CA ASN A 45 -24.84 5.24 -14.92
C ASN A 45 -24.19 4.01 -15.57
N SER A 46 -24.64 3.62 -16.76
CA SER A 46 -24.08 2.49 -17.53
C SER A 46 -22.67 2.80 -18.04
N ILE A 47 -22.45 4.03 -18.52
CA ILE A 47 -21.11 4.55 -18.85
C ILE A 47 -20.21 4.52 -17.60
N ARG A 48 -20.69 5.01 -16.45
CA ARG A 48 -19.92 5.03 -15.21
C ARG A 48 -19.57 3.62 -14.73
N LYS A 49 -20.45 2.62 -14.92
CA LYS A 49 -20.15 1.20 -14.64
C LYS A 49 -19.09 0.64 -15.59
N ALA A 50 -19.17 0.94 -16.89
CA ALA A 50 -18.16 0.53 -17.87
C ALA A 50 -16.78 1.13 -17.56
N TRP A 51 -16.73 2.42 -17.19
CA TRP A 51 -15.52 3.07 -16.69
C TRP A 51 -15.00 2.41 -15.40
N ALA A 52 -15.87 2.19 -14.41
CA ALA A 52 -15.49 1.55 -13.15
C ALA A 52 -14.95 0.12 -13.33
N ALA A 53 -15.46 -0.63 -14.32
CA ALA A 53 -14.96 -1.95 -14.67
C ALA A 53 -13.49 -1.94 -15.12
N CYS A 54 -13.00 -0.82 -15.68
CA CYS A 54 -11.60 -0.66 -16.06
C CYS A 54 -10.66 -0.78 -14.85
N TYR A 55 -11.12 -0.45 -13.63
CA TYR A 55 -10.34 -0.60 -12.39
C TYR A 55 -10.25 -2.04 -11.86
N GLY A 56 -10.92 -3.01 -12.50
CA GLY A 56 -11.16 -4.36 -11.99
C GLY A 56 -9.91 -5.22 -11.72
N ALA A 57 -8.74 -4.86 -12.26
CA ALA A 57 -7.48 -5.56 -12.02
C ALA A 57 -6.50 -4.82 -11.11
N MET A 58 -6.95 -3.80 -10.38
CA MET A 58 -6.10 -3.14 -9.39
C MET A 58 -5.53 -4.15 -8.37
N PRO A 59 -4.20 -4.22 -8.17
CA PRO A 59 -3.64 -5.17 -7.22
C PRO A 59 -4.16 -4.92 -5.80
N ASN A 60 -4.55 -5.99 -5.12
CA ASN A 60 -4.93 -5.91 -3.72
C ASN A 60 -3.68 -5.84 -2.83
N TYR A 61 -3.16 -4.62 -2.70
CA TYR A 61 -1.97 -4.33 -1.89
C TYR A 61 -2.16 -4.54 -0.37
N ALA A 62 -3.38 -4.85 0.08
CA ALA A 62 -3.71 -5.11 1.48
C ALA A 62 -3.64 -6.60 1.83
N ASP A 63 -3.85 -7.49 0.87
CA ASP A 63 -3.69 -8.94 1.07
C ASP A 63 -2.22 -9.37 0.90
N MET A 64 -1.39 -8.97 1.85
CA MET A 64 0.07 -9.13 1.78
C MET A 64 0.58 -10.57 1.87
N VAL A 65 -0.31 -11.54 2.16
CA VAL A 65 0.06 -12.95 2.32
C VAL A 65 -0.48 -13.84 1.19
N ASN A 66 -1.54 -13.44 0.49
CA ASN A 66 -2.12 -14.22 -0.61
C ASN A 66 -2.39 -13.45 -1.91
N GLY A 67 -2.58 -12.13 -1.87
CA GLY A 67 -2.98 -11.33 -3.05
C GLY A 67 -1.86 -10.45 -3.61
N TRP A 68 -1.00 -9.91 -2.74
CA TRP A 68 0.20 -9.15 -3.06
C TRP A 68 1.36 -9.61 -2.17
N PRO A 69 1.88 -10.81 -2.42
CA PRO A 69 2.70 -11.58 -1.50
C PRO A 69 4.12 -11.07 -1.31
N PHE A 70 4.54 -10.07 -2.10
CA PHE A 70 5.95 -9.77 -2.28
C PHE A 70 6.64 -9.38 -0.96
N ASN A 71 5.90 -8.82 0.00
CA ASN A 71 6.41 -8.50 1.34
C ASN A 71 7.03 -9.73 2.07
N CYS A 72 6.52 -10.95 1.86
CA CYS A 72 7.10 -12.17 2.46
C CYS A 72 8.08 -12.91 1.54
N ASN A 73 8.31 -12.38 0.34
CA ASN A 73 9.26 -12.91 -0.65
C ASN A 73 10.56 -12.09 -0.71
N TYR A 74 10.61 -10.98 0.04
CA TYR A 74 11.81 -10.20 0.30
C TYR A 74 12.39 -10.54 1.68
N ASP A 75 13.51 -9.92 2.03
CA ASP A 75 14.17 -10.07 3.33
C ASP A 75 13.62 -9.14 4.42
N GLU A 76 12.41 -8.60 4.24
CA GLU A 76 11.74 -7.71 5.19
C GLU A 76 10.76 -8.42 6.13
N ALA A 77 10.00 -9.40 5.63
CA ALA A 77 8.92 -10.03 6.40
C ALA A 77 8.75 -11.53 6.12
N HIS A 78 7.99 -12.19 7.00
CA HIS A 78 7.67 -13.60 6.94
C HIS A 78 6.18 -13.84 7.24
N GLY A 79 5.59 -14.86 6.61
CA GLY A 79 4.20 -15.24 6.80
C GLY A 79 3.98 -15.99 8.12
N GLY A 80 2.87 -15.70 8.79
CA GLY A 80 2.51 -16.34 10.07
C GLY A 80 2.01 -17.78 9.96
N LEU A 81 1.77 -18.28 8.74
CA LEU A 81 1.24 -19.60 8.45
C LEU A 81 1.90 -20.20 7.19
N ASP A 82 2.31 -21.48 7.26
CA ASP A 82 3.04 -22.16 6.19
C ASP A 82 2.26 -22.29 4.88
N SER A 83 0.93 -22.35 4.96
CA SER A 83 0.04 -22.51 3.80
C SER A 83 -0.18 -21.23 3.00
N TYR A 84 0.39 -20.10 3.43
CA TYR A 84 0.24 -18.84 2.69
C TYR A 84 0.95 -18.89 1.34
N LYS A 85 0.27 -18.35 0.33
CA LYS A 85 0.78 -18.34 -1.05
C LYS A 85 2.11 -17.61 -1.16
N CYS A 86 2.31 -16.56 -0.34
CA CYS A 86 3.58 -15.86 -0.28
C CYS A 86 4.74 -16.80 0.10
N LEU A 87 4.62 -17.63 1.14
CA LEU A 87 5.67 -18.58 1.50
C LEU A 87 5.84 -19.69 0.46
N THR A 88 4.75 -20.13 -0.18
CA THR A 88 4.81 -21.09 -1.28
C THR A 88 5.62 -20.53 -2.45
N PHE A 89 5.44 -19.23 -2.75
CA PHE A 89 6.20 -18.52 -3.78
C PHE A 89 7.67 -18.34 -3.38
N ALA A 90 7.96 -17.89 -2.15
CA ALA A 90 9.32 -17.76 -1.61
C ALA A 90 10.10 -19.08 -1.66
N GLN A 91 9.41 -20.21 -1.48
CA GLN A 91 9.99 -21.55 -1.53
C GLN A 91 10.21 -22.08 -2.96
N GLY A 92 9.84 -21.32 -4.00
CA GLY A 92 9.94 -21.77 -5.39
C GLY A 92 9.00 -22.91 -5.73
N LYS A 93 7.90 -23.10 -4.99
CA LYS A 93 6.94 -24.19 -5.20
C LYS A 93 5.91 -23.82 -6.27
N TYR A 94 6.39 -23.51 -7.47
CA TYR A 94 5.58 -23.20 -8.64
C TYR A 94 6.32 -23.57 -9.92
N ASP A 95 5.56 -23.73 -10.99
CA ASP A 95 6.06 -23.97 -12.34
C ASP A 95 5.15 -23.26 -13.36
N ALA A 96 5.47 -23.40 -14.65
CA ALA A 96 4.71 -22.77 -15.73
C ALA A 96 3.27 -23.31 -15.85
N ASP A 97 3.01 -24.55 -15.44
CA ASP A 97 1.69 -25.19 -15.51
C ASP A 97 0.82 -24.85 -14.28
N LYS A 98 1.46 -24.51 -13.16
CA LYS A 98 0.82 -24.20 -11.87
C LYS A 98 1.32 -22.87 -11.31
N PRO A 99 0.98 -21.73 -11.95
CA PRO A 99 1.30 -20.42 -11.41
C PRO A 99 0.55 -20.17 -10.09
N ILE A 100 1.22 -19.57 -9.10
CA ILE A 100 0.58 -19.21 -7.82
C ILE A 100 -0.34 -17.99 -7.98
N TYR A 101 0.00 -17.09 -8.91
CA TYR A 101 -0.70 -15.84 -9.20
C TYR A 101 -1.00 -15.70 -10.69
N GLU A 102 -2.23 -15.28 -11.02
CA GLU A 102 -2.70 -15.08 -12.40
C GLU A 102 -2.65 -13.61 -12.85
N TYR A 103 -1.64 -12.84 -12.47
CA TYR A 103 -1.58 -11.40 -12.80
C TYR A 103 -1.62 -11.14 -14.31
N TRP A 104 -0.85 -11.89 -15.10
CA TRP A 104 -0.83 -11.78 -16.57
C TRP A 104 -2.24 -11.82 -17.17
N LYS A 105 -3.00 -12.88 -16.90
CA LYS A 105 -4.37 -13.07 -17.39
C LYS A 105 -5.31 -11.95 -16.92
N ASN A 106 -5.22 -11.55 -15.65
CA ASN A 106 -6.10 -10.52 -15.10
C ASN A 106 -5.80 -9.13 -15.67
N TYR A 107 -4.53 -8.81 -15.91
CA TYR A 107 -4.15 -7.54 -16.55
C TYR A 107 -4.60 -7.48 -18.00
N TYR A 108 -4.43 -8.52 -18.83
CA TYR A 108 -4.96 -8.47 -20.21
C TYR A 108 -6.48 -8.36 -20.27
N LYS A 109 -7.20 -8.96 -19.32
CA LYS A 109 -8.66 -8.76 -19.20
C LYS A 109 -8.99 -7.29 -18.95
N ALA A 110 -8.34 -6.64 -17.98
CA ALA A 110 -8.60 -5.23 -17.70
C ALA A 110 -8.11 -4.30 -18.81
N ILE A 111 -6.97 -4.60 -19.45
CA ILE A 111 -6.47 -3.89 -20.63
C ILE A 111 -7.52 -3.93 -21.75
N ARG A 112 -8.14 -5.09 -22.00
CA ARG A 112 -9.22 -5.20 -22.99
C ARG A 112 -10.40 -4.28 -22.64
N LEU A 113 -10.84 -4.25 -21.37
CA LEU A 113 -11.91 -3.35 -20.93
C LEU A 113 -11.54 -1.88 -21.15
N CYS A 114 -10.29 -1.50 -20.85
CA CYS A 114 -9.78 -0.16 -21.12
C CYS A 114 -9.79 0.16 -22.63
N CYS A 115 -9.34 -0.77 -23.48
CA CYS A 115 -9.40 -0.60 -24.95
C CYS A 115 -10.84 -0.41 -25.44
N GLN A 116 -11.77 -1.25 -24.99
CA GLN A 116 -13.19 -1.13 -25.34
C GLN A 116 -13.76 0.23 -24.90
N PHE A 117 -13.42 0.70 -23.71
CA PHE A 117 -13.86 2.01 -23.24
C PHE A 117 -13.30 3.15 -24.11
N LEU A 118 -12.00 3.14 -24.39
CA LEU A 118 -11.33 4.16 -25.21
C LEU A 118 -11.87 4.19 -26.64
N GLU A 119 -12.15 3.02 -27.23
CA GLU A 119 -12.66 2.91 -28.60
C GLU A 119 -14.10 3.41 -28.73
N ASN A 120 -14.94 3.26 -27.70
CA ASN A 120 -16.39 3.45 -27.81
C ASN A 120 -16.94 4.63 -26.98
N SER A 121 -16.16 5.21 -26.07
CA SER A 121 -16.59 6.33 -25.22
C SER A 121 -17.11 7.54 -25.98
N HIS A 122 -16.64 7.77 -27.21
CA HIS A 122 -17.13 8.82 -28.11
C HIS A 122 -18.60 8.65 -28.54
N LEU A 123 -19.20 7.47 -28.33
CA LEU A 123 -20.62 7.19 -28.61
C LEU A 123 -21.54 7.69 -27.49
N ALA A 124 -20.98 8.13 -26.36
CA ALA A 124 -21.73 8.60 -25.20
C ALA A 124 -22.64 9.78 -25.55
N ASN A 125 -23.95 9.67 -25.27
CA ASN A 125 -24.94 10.67 -25.66
C ASN A 125 -26.04 10.96 -24.62
N ASP A 126 -25.87 10.51 -23.37
CA ASP A 126 -26.80 10.84 -22.29
C ASP A 126 -26.76 12.35 -21.98
N LYS A 127 -27.93 12.98 -21.89
CA LYS A 127 -28.11 14.40 -21.55
C LYS A 127 -27.74 14.75 -20.12
N LEU A 128 -27.57 13.75 -19.24
CA LEU A 128 -27.15 13.93 -17.86
C LEU A 128 -25.63 14.00 -17.70
N LEU A 129 -24.85 13.75 -18.77
CA LEU A 129 -23.39 13.87 -18.75
C LEU A 129 -22.96 15.32 -18.66
N GLU A 130 -21.96 15.58 -17.83
CA GLU A 130 -21.31 16.88 -17.74
C GLU A 130 -20.27 17.03 -18.86
N GLU A 131 -20.00 18.27 -19.27
CA GLU A 131 -18.97 18.56 -20.27
C GLU A 131 -17.60 18.08 -19.77
N GLY A 132 -16.88 17.30 -20.59
CA GLY A 132 -15.58 16.74 -20.21
C GLY A 132 -15.65 15.49 -19.32
N GLU A 133 -16.84 15.05 -18.88
CA GLU A 133 -16.97 13.92 -17.96
C GLU A 133 -16.48 12.61 -18.59
N VAL A 134 -16.88 12.34 -19.83
CA VAL A 134 -16.50 11.10 -20.55
C VAL A 134 -15.05 11.14 -20.97
N GLU A 135 -14.55 12.31 -21.37
CA GLU A 135 -13.13 12.55 -21.66
C GLU A 135 -12.27 12.29 -20.43
N GLY A 136 -12.73 12.72 -19.24
CA GLY A 136 -12.10 12.39 -17.96
C GLY A 136 -12.09 10.88 -17.68
N TYR A 137 -13.19 10.17 -17.95
CA TYR A 137 -13.24 8.71 -17.83
C TYR A 137 -12.31 8.00 -18.83
N ALA A 138 -12.17 8.54 -20.04
CA ALA A 138 -11.26 8.01 -21.05
C ALA A 138 -9.79 8.21 -20.64
N ALA A 139 -9.45 9.38 -20.08
CA ALA A 139 -8.11 9.64 -19.55
C ALA A 139 -7.76 8.68 -18.40
N ASP A 140 -8.70 8.43 -17.47
CA ASP A 140 -8.55 7.41 -16.42
C ASP A 140 -8.33 6.01 -17.02
N ALA A 141 -9.11 5.60 -18.02
CA ALA A 141 -8.98 4.28 -18.66
C ALA A 141 -7.62 4.11 -19.37
N ARG A 142 -7.11 5.16 -20.02
CA ARG A 142 -5.75 5.18 -20.61
C ARG A 142 -4.69 5.02 -19.53
N PHE A 143 -4.82 5.76 -18.42
CA PHE A 143 -3.90 5.63 -17.29
C PHE A 143 -3.89 4.21 -16.73
N LEU A 144 -5.06 3.60 -16.54
CA LEU A 144 -5.17 2.24 -16.01
C LEU A 144 -4.53 1.22 -16.95
N ARG A 145 -4.73 1.35 -18.27
CA ARG A 145 -4.04 0.52 -19.26
C ARG A 145 -2.53 0.63 -19.13
N ALA A 146 -2.00 1.86 -19.11
CA ALA A 146 -0.57 2.11 -18.92
C ALA A 146 -0.05 1.55 -17.58
N PHE A 147 -0.82 1.73 -16.51
CA PHE A 147 -0.52 1.22 -15.18
C PHE A 147 -0.46 -0.31 -15.17
N TYR A 148 -1.43 -1.01 -15.76
CA TYR A 148 -1.42 -2.48 -15.84
C TYR A 148 -0.22 -3.00 -16.63
N TYR A 149 0.15 -2.35 -17.74
CA TYR A 149 1.38 -2.68 -18.45
C TYR A 149 2.64 -2.41 -17.61
N SER A 150 2.67 -1.33 -16.82
CA SER A 150 3.77 -1.05 -15.88
C SER A 150 3.90 -2.09 -14.77
N GLN A 151 2.79 -2.65 -14.29
CA GLN A 151 2.83 -3.75 -13.32
C GLN A 151 3.26 -5.05 -13.98
N MET A 152 2.81 -5.31 -15.21
CA MET A 152 3.16 -6.51 -15.94
C MET A 152 4.65 -6.58 -16.29
N ILE A 153 5.26 -5.45 -16.69
CA ILE A 153 6.69 -5.41 -17.02
C ILE A 153 7.58 -5.66 -15.79
N GLU A 154 7.21 -5.12 -14.61
CA GLU A 154 7.93 -5.36 -13.35
C GLU A 154 7.85 -6.84 -12.93
N LEU A 155 6.73 -7.51 -13.21
CA LEU A 155 6.46 -8.89 -12.79
C LEU A 155 6.98 -9.96 -13.76
N TYR A 156 6.91 -9.71 -15.07
CA TYR A 156 7.14 -10.71 -16.12
C TYR A 156 8.18 -10.29 -17.15
N GLY A 157 8.72 -9.07 -17.06
CA GLY A 157 9.56 -8.49 -18.08
C GLY A 157 8.80 -8.18 -19.38
N PRO A 158 9.43 -8.34 -20.56
CA PRO A 158 8.81 -8.02 -21.85
C PRO A 158 7.48 -8.74 -22.07
N PHE A 159 6.52 -8.07 -22.70
CA PHE A 159 5.13 -8.53 -22.83
C PHE A 159 4.58 -8.35 -24.25
N VAL A 160 3.35 -8.80 -24.50
CA VAL A 160 2.67 -8.62 -25.78
C VAL A 160 1.91 -7.30 -25.76
N ILE A 161 2.26 -6.37 -26.66
CA ILE A 161 1.57 -5.09 -26.77
C ILE A 161 0.21 -5.32 -27.46
N ILE A 162 -0.87 -4.91 -26.80
CA ILE A 162 -2.26 -4.95 -27.29
C ILE A 162 -2.92 -3.62 -26.92
N ASP A 163 -3.10 -2.75 -27.91
CA ASP A 163 -3.58 -1.38 -27.72
C ASP A 163 -4.99 -1.15 -28.29
N LYS A 164 -5.62 -2.21 -28.82
CA LYS A 164 -6.97 -2.22 -29.37
C LYS A 164 -7.71 -3.51 -29.01
N THR A 165 -9.03 -3.47 -29.13
CA THR A 165 -9.87 -4.67 -29.03
C THR A 165 -9.64 -5.54 -30.25
N ILE A 166 -9.39 -6.84 -30.03
CA ILE A 166 -9.29 -7.85 -31.10
C ILE A 166 -10.57 -8.69 -31.09
N ASP A 167 -11.16 -8.90 -32.26
CA ASP A 167 -12.32 -9.79 -32.44
C ASP A 167 -11.87 -11.26 -32.34
N TYR A 168 -12.65 -12.07 -31.64
CA TYR A 168 -12.47 -13.52 -31.57
C TYR A 168 -12.57 -14.20 -32.93
N SER A 169 -13.27 -13.60 -33.90
CA SER A 169 -13.35 -14.11 -35.27
C SER A 169 -12.04 -13.95 -36.05
N GLN A 170 -11.13 -13.08 -35.59
CA GLN A 170 -9.88 -12.71 -36.26
C GLN A 170 -8.65 -13.25 -35.50
N LEU A 171 -8.62 -14.56 -35.23
CA LEU A 171 -7.54 -15.19 -34.45
C LEU A 171 -6.14 -14.99 -35.05
N GLU A 172 -6.05 -14.78 -36.36
CA GLU A 172 -4.78 -14.51 -37.06
C GLU A 172 -4.18 -13.14 -36.69
N GLU A 173 -5.01 -12.19 -36.24
CA GLU A 173 -4.57 -10.86 -35.79
C GLU A 173 -4.08 -10.85 -34.33
N TYR A 174 -4.24 -11.95 -33.58
CA TYR A 174 -3.81 -12.00 -32.18
C TYR A 174 -2.27 -12.01 -32.10
N PRO A 175 -1.63 -10.98 -31.53
CA PRO A 175 -0.20 -11.01 -31.33
C PRO A 175 0.10 -12.07 -30.27
N THR A 176 0.98 -13.01 -30.61
CA THR A 176 1.37 -14.12 -29.72
C THR A 176 2.83 -14.00 -29.26
N THR A 177 3.58 -13.05 -29.81
CA THR A 177 5.00 -12.86 -29.52
C THR A 177 5.18 -11.62 -28.65
N ARG A 178 6.06 -11.74 -27.65
CA ARG A 178 6.43 -10.61 -26.79
C ARG A 178 7.21 -9.59 -27.61
N SER A 179 7.03 -8.32 -27.29
CA SER A 179 7.94 -7.26 -27.72
C SER A 179 9.21 -7.29 -26.88
N THR A 180 10.24 -6.58 -27.30
CA THR A 180 11.44 -6.35 -26.49
C THR A 180 11.12 -5.47 -25.28
N LEU A 181 11.99 -5.49 -24.27
CA LEU A 181 11.79 -4.66 -23.08
C LEU A 181 11.74 -3.16 -23.41
N ASP A 182 12.56 -2.72 -24.35
CA ASP A 182 12.62 -1.30 -24.75
C ASP A 182 11.33 -0.89 -25.47
N GLU A 183 10.81 -1.71 -26.39
CA GLU A 183 9.51 -1.48 -27.04
C GLU A 183 8.35 -1.45 -26.04
N CYS A 184 8.36 -2.39 -25.08
CA CYS A 184 7.39 -2.41 -23.98
C CYS A 184 7.46 -1.13 -23.13
N THR A 185 8.68 -0.68 -22.81
CA THR A 185 8.90 0.53 -22.01
C THR A 185 8.44 1.77 -22.76
N ASP A 186 8.80 1.90 -24.04
CA ASP A 186 8.43 3.03 -24.90
C ASP A 186 6.91 3.12 -25.11
N PHE A 187 6.24 1.97 -25.26
CA PHE A 187 4.78 1.92 -25.32
C PHE A 187 4.13 2.50 -24.06
N ILE A 188 4.57 2.06 -22.87
CA ILE A 188 4.03 2.56 -21.61
C ILE A 188 4.33 4.05 -21.44
N LEU A 189 5.54 4.49 -21.79
CA LEU A 189 5.92 5.91 -21.73
C LEU A 189 5.01 6.77 -22.61
N LYS A 190 4.75 6.35 -23.85
CA LYS A 190 3.85 7.06 -24.77
C LYS A 190 2.44 7.22 -24.19
N GLU A 191 1.90 6.15 -23.61
CA GLU A 191 0.58 6.19 -22.97
C GLU A 191 0.58 7.13 -21.75
N LEU A 192 1.63 7.10 -20.93
CA LEU A 192 1.75 7.97 -19.76
C LEU A 192 1.93 9.45 -20.15
N GLU A 193 2.63 9.78 -21.24
CA GLU A 193 2.73 11.17 -21.72
C GLU A 193 1.36 11.73 -22.13
N GLN A 194 0.52 10.91 -22.78
CA GLN A 194 -0.86 11.29 -23.09
C GLN A 194 -1.67 11.49 -21.81
N CYS A 195 -1.54 10.59 -20.83
CA CYS A 195 -2.19 10.74 -19.52
C CYS A 195 -1.76 12.02 -18.81
N ILE A 196 -0.48 12.41 -18.87
CA ILE A 196 0.04 13.65 -18.26
C ILE A 196 -0.57 14.90 -18.89
N ALA A 197 -0.96 14.83 -20.17
CA ALA A 197 -1.63 15.93 -20.88
C ALA A 197 -3.14 15.99 -20.62
N GLU A 198 -3.79 14.83 -20.38
CA GLU A 198 -5.25 14.70 -20.32
C GLU A 198 -5.81 14.64 -18.89
N LEU A 199 -5.05 14.10 -17.92
CA LEU A 199 -5.53 13.95 -16.53
C LEU A 199 -5.56 15.29 -15.78
N PRO A 200 -6.51 15.45 -14.83
CA PRO A 200 -6.57 16.62 -13.96
C PRO A 200 -5.35 16.69 -13.02
N ASN A 201 -5.03 17.87 -12.49
CA ASN A 201 -4.10 17.96 -11.37
C ASN A 201 -4.73 17.30 -10.13
N SER A 202 -3.89 16.81 -9.21
CA SER A 202 -4.36 16.16 -7.98
C SER A 202 -5.26 17.06 -7.13
N GLU A 203 -5.04 18.38 -7.17
CA GLU A 203 -5.84 19.38 -6.44
C GLU A 203 -7.22 19.63 -7.05
N ASP A 204 -7.41 19.27 -8.32
CA ASP A 204 -8.69 19.41 -9.03
C ASP A 204 -9.60 18.17 -8.85
N ILE A 205 -9.10 17.09 -8.24
CA ILE A 205 -9.88 15.87 -7.98
C ILE A 205 -10.76 16.09 -6.74
N LEU A 206 -12.08 16.00 -6.94
CA LEU A 206 -13.05 16.10 -5.86
C LEU A 206 -12.87 14.99 -4.82
N THR A 207 -13.17 15.29 -3.55
CA THR A 207 -13.11 14.32 -2.45
C THR A 207 -13.96 13.06 -2.71
N SER A 208 -15.12 13.21 -3.37
CA SER A 208 -15.99 12.09 -3.77
C SER A 208 -15.35 11.15 -4.80
N ASP A 209 -14.36 11.64 -5.52
CA ASP A 209 -13.65 11.00 -6.62
C ASP A 209 -12.22 10.61 -6.24
N TYR A 210 -11.84 10.76 -4.97
CA TYR A 210 -10.55 10.31 -4.48
C TYR A 210 -10.32 8.84 -4.81
N GLY A 211 -9.14 8.55 -5.38
CA GLY A 211 -8.77 7.22 -5.89
C GLY A 211 -8.52 7.24 -7.39
N ARG A 212 -9.15 8.17 -8.10
CA ARG A 212 -8.86 8.46 -9.50
C ARG A 212 -7.41 8.94 -9.69
N PRO A 213 -6.78 8.63 -10.84
CA PRO A 213 -5.43 9.08 -11.14
C PRO A 213 -5.41 10.57 -11.47
N SER A 214 -4.37 11.26 -11.01
CA SER A 214 -4.06 12.62 -11.45
C SER A 214 -2.89 12.62 -12.44
N LYS A 215 -2.63 13.77 -13.04
CA LYS A 215 -1.41 14.04 -13.80
C LYS A 215 -0.15 13.64 -13.02
N GLU A 216 -0.09 14.01 -11.74
CA GLU A 216 1.04 13.69 -10.86
C GLU A 216 1.14 12.17 -10.59
N ALA A 217 0.01 11.45 -10.55
CA ALA A 217 0.01 9.98 -10.49
C ALA A 217 0.65 9.37 -11.74
N ALA A 218 0.33 9.86 -12.94
CA ALA A 218 0.97 9.43 -14.20
C ALA A 218 2.47 9.74 -14.22
N MET A 219 2.89 10.91 -13.75
CA MET A 219 4.31 11.24 -13.59
C MET A 219 5.02 10.30 -12.62
N ALA A 220 4.38 9.90 -11.52
CA ALA A 220 4.97 8.98 -10.55
C ALA A 220 5.14 7.55 -11.11
N VAL A 221 4.14 7.04 -11.84
CA VAL A 221 4.26 5.76 -12.56
C VAL A 221 5.41 5.82 -13.57
N LYS A 222 5.49 6.90 -14.36
CA LYS A 222 6.57 7.15 -15.33
C LYS A 222 7.94 7.14 -14.66
N THR A 223 8.08 7.81 -13.51
CA THR A 223 9.34 7.87 -12.77
C THR A 223 9.78 6.48 -12.30
N ARG A 224 8.86 5.69 -11.72
CA ARG A 224 9.18 4.32 -11.27
C ARG A 224 9.52 3.40 -12.44
N LEU A 225 8.79 3.48 -13.56
CA LEU A 225 9.08 2.71 -14.76
C LEU A 225 10.49 3.01 -15.29
N LEU A 226 10.85 4.29 -15.44
CA LEU A 226 12.16 4.69 -15.93
C LEU A 226 13.29 4.25 -15.00
N LEU A 227 13.08 4.35 -13.68
CA LEU A 227 14.04 3.87 -12.69
C LEU A 227 14.26 2.36 -12.82
N TRP A 228 13.17 1.59 -12.94
CA TRP A 228 13.24 0.14 -13.12
C TRP A 228 13.94 -0.22 -14.44
N ALA A 229 13.58 0.44 -15.54
CA ALA A 229 14.19 0.22 -16.86
C ALA A 229 15.68 0.62 -16.93
N ALA A 230 16.14 1.52 -16.05
CA ALA A 230 17.55 1.90 -15.93
C ALA A 230 18.36 0.94 -15.02
N SER A 231 17.68 0.14 -14.20
CA SER A 231 18.30 -0.67 -13.16
C SER A 231 19.19 -1.80 -13.72
N PRO A 232 20.24 -2.23 -12.97
CA PRO A 232 21.18 -3.24 -13.44
C PRO A 232 20.54 -4.57 -13.83
N LEU A 233 19.40 -4.91 -13.24
CA LEU A 233 18.67 -6.14 -13.57
C LEU A 233 18.35 -6.22 -15.07
N VAL A 234 17.98 -5.10 -15.70
CA VAL A 234 17.42 -5.09 -17.07
C VAL A 234 18.17 -4.18 -18.05
N ASN A 235 19.22 -3.49 -17.58
CA ASN A 235 20.02 -2.57 -18.37
C ASN A 235 21.48 -3.02 -18.42
N GLY A 236 21.74 -4.06 -19.21
CA GLY A 236 23.06 -4.62 -19.44
C GLY A 236 23.39 -5.85 -18.59
N ASN A 237 22.36 -6.65 -18.26
CA ASN A 237 22.55 -7.88 -17.50
C ASN A 237 22.85 -9.05 -18.45
N PRO A 238 24.05 -9.66 -18.40
CA PRO A 238 24.40 -10.77 -19.28
C PRO A 238 23.59 -12.06 -18.98
N ASP A 239 22.96 -12.19 -17.81
CA ASP A 239 22.16 -13.36 -17.46
C ASP A 239 20.96 -13.58 -18.40
N TYR A 240 20.56 -12.55 -19.16
CA TYR A 240 19.50 -12.64 -20.17
C TYR A 240 20.00 -12.95 -21.59
N SER A 241 21.29 -13.26 -21.79
CA SER A 241 21.88 -13.49 -23.14
C SER A 241 21.12 -14.53 -23.96
N ASP A 242 20.62 -15.58 -23.31
CA ASP A 242 19.97 -16.71 -23.95
C ASP A 242 18.45 -16.53 -24.07
N PHE A 243 17.91 -15.42 -23.53
CA PHE A 243 16.49 -15.12 -23.60
C PHE A 243 16.20 -14.24 -24.83
N VAL A 244 16.12 -14.91 -25.97
CA VAL A 244 15.88 -14.34 -27.30
C VAL A 244 14.52 -14.75 -27.87
N ASN A 245 14.01 -13.98 -28.83
CA ASN A 245 12.85 -14.38 -29.63
C ASN A 245 13.22 -15.45 -30.68
N LYS A 246 12.24 -15.86 -31.51
CA LYS A 246 12.45 -16.90 -32.53
C LYS A 246 13.46 -16.48 -33.61
N GLU A 247 13.60 -15.19 -33.82
CA GLU A 247 14.51 -14.56 -34.78
C GLU A 247 15.92 -14.35 -34.19
N GLY A 248 16.15 -14.72 -32.92
CA GLY A 248 17.43 -14.56 -32.23
C GLY A 248 17.69 -13.14 -31.68
N VAL A 249 16.68 -12.27 -31.67
CA VAL A 249 16.77 -10.93 -31.07
C VAL A 249 16.60 -11.03 -29.55
N PRO A 250 17.53 -10.50 -28.74
CA PRO A 250 17.41 -10.47 -27.29
C PRO A 250 16.20 -9.67 -26.83
N TYR A 251 15.47 -10.20 -25.85
CA TYR A 251 14.34 -9.48 -25.24
C TYR A 251 14.80 -8.36 -24.29
N PHE A 252 16.00 -8.46 -23.73
CA PHE A 252 16.59 -7.51 -22.80
C PHE A 252 17.86 -6.89 -23.38
N ASN A 253 18.24 -5.71 -22.89
CA ASN A 253 19.57 -5.17 -23.12
C ASN A 253 20.60 -6.02 -22.35
N VAL A 254 21.39 -6.78 -23.09
CA VAL A 254 22.49 -7.63 -22.59
C VAL A 254 23.88 -7.04 -22.88
N GLN A 255 23.92 -5.86 -23.52
CA GLN A 255 25.16 -5.13 -23.78
C GLN A 255 25.58 -4.28 -22.57
N SER A 256 26.53 -3.35 -22.74
CA SER A 256 26.87 -2.42 -21.67
C SER A 256 25.66 -1.58 -21.23
N PRO A 257 25.54 -1.24 -19.93
CA PRO A 257 24.45 -0.40 -19.43
C PRO A 257 24.32 0.93 -20.18
N ASP A 258 23.10 1.27 -20.60
CA ASP A 258 22.79 2.57 -21.20
C ASP A 258 22.57 3.62 -20.10
N MET A 259 23.51 4.56 -19.98
CA MET A 259 23.47 5.63 -18.99
C MET A 259 22.43 6.71 -19.29
N GLU A 260 21.92 6.81 -20.52
CA GLU A 260 20.81 7.73 -20.84
C GLU A 260 19.52 7.33 -20.11
N LYS A 261 19.32 6.03 -19.85
CA LYS A 261 18.16 5.56 -19.05
C LYS A 261 18.19 6.14 -17.63
N TRP A 262 19.36 6.20 -16.99
CA TRP A 262 19.52 6.84 -15.67
C TRP A 262 19.25 8.35 -15.72
N LYS A 263 19.71 9.05 -16.76
CA LYS A 263 19.44 10.49 -16.92
C LYS A 263 17.94 10.76 -17.10
N LYS A 264 17.24 9.94 -17.89
CA LYS A 264 15.78 10.03 -18.06
C LYS A 264 15.04 9.78 -16.74
N ALA A 265 15.46 8.76 -15.96
CA ALA A 265 14.87 8.47 -14.65
C ALA A 265 15.07 9.63 -13.65
N ALA A 266 16.29 10.16 -13.55
CA ALA A 266 16.60 11.30 -12.69
C ALA A 266 15.82 12.55 -13.09
N LYS A 267 15.70 12.82 -14.41
CA LYS A 267 14.88 13.93 -14.91
C LYS A 267 13.41 13.76 -14.52
N ALA A 268 12.83 12.57 -14.72
CA ALA A 268 11.43 12.33 -14.39
C ALA A 268 11.13 12.55 -12.89
N ALA A 269 12.03 12.09 -12.01
CA ALA A 269 11.94 12.37 -10.58
C ALA A 269 12.04 13.86 -10.28
N LYS A 270 13.00 14.56 -10.91
CA LYS A 270 13.18 16.01 -10.77
C LYS A 270 11.96 16.80 -11.24
N ASP A 271 11.33 16.39 -12.35
CA ASP A 271 10.15 17.04 -12.89
C ASP A 271 8.98 17.03 -11.88
N ILE A 272 8.83 15.97 -11.07
CA ILE A 272 7.85 15.93 -9.96
C ILE A 272 8.31 16.82 -8.80
N ILE A 273 9.59 16.75 -8.42
CA ILE A 273 10.15 17.59 -7.34
C ILE A 273 9.91 19.08 -7.63
N ASP A 274 10.18 19.49 -8.85
CA ASP A 274 10.08 20.89 -9.30
C ASP A 274 8.63 21.40 -9.37
N LEU A 275 7.62 20.52 -9.29
CA LEU A 275 6.22 20.97 -9.15
C LEU A 275 5.99 21.73 -7.85
N ASN A 276 6.80 21.48 -6.82
CA ASN A 276 6.67 22.08 -5.48
C ASN A 276 5.26 21.93 -4.87
N LYS A 277 4.51 20.88 -5.28
CA LYS A 277 3.15 20.57 -4.79
C LYS A 277 3.16 19.65 -3.56
N PHE A 278 4.21 18.86 -3.39
CA PHE A 278 4.31 17.84 -2.36
C PHE A 278 5.37 18.20 -1.32
N ASP A 279 5.13 17.78 -0.07
CA ASP A 279 6.05 17.97 1.04
C ASP A 279 5.93 16.82 2.04
N LEU A 280 6.96 16.60 2.85
CA LEU A 280 6.89 15.61 3.93
C LEU A 280 5.78 15.98 4.90
N PHE A 281 4.94 15.00 5.24
CA PHE A 281 3.91 15.21 6.24
C PHE A 281 4.55 15.28 7.62
N THR A 282 4.23 16.34 8.37
CA THR A 282 4.71 16.52 9.73
C THR A 282 3.57 16.89 10.68
N MET A 283 3.71 16.43 11.92
CA MET A 283 2.87 16.81 13.04
C MET A 283 3.72 17.56 14.06
N PRO A 284 3.20 18.66 14.65
CA PRO A 284 3.94 19.39 15.66
C PRO A 284 4.19 18.52 16.89
N ALA A 285 5.33 18.71 17.54
CA ALA A 285 5.59 18.11 18.85
C ALA A 285 4.54 18.58 19.86
N ASN A 286 4.09 17.68 20.74
CA ASN A 286 3.13 17.99 21.80
C ASN A 286 3.71 17.61 23.16
N ASP A 287 4.10 18.62 23.94
CA ASP A 287 4.68 18.43 25.29
C ASP A 287 3.72 17.74 26.27
N GLY A 288 2.40 17.79 26.02
CA GLY A 288 1.38 17.09 26.81
C GLY A 288 1.17 15.63 26.41
N TYR A 289 1.68 15.20 25.25
CA TYR A 289 1.55 13.86 24.68
C TYR A 289 2.91 13.41 24.09
N PRO A 290 3.94 13.17 24.92
CA PRO A 290 5.24 12.74 24.42
C PRO A 290 5.16 11.32 23.84
N THR A 291 5.75 11.13 22.65
CA THR A 291 5.80 9.82 21.96
C THR A 291 7.22 9.23 22.00
N VAL A 292 7.86 8.99 20.85
CA VAL A 292 9.22 8.48 20.76
C VAL A 292 10.22 9.64 20.80
N PRO A 293 11.07 9.75 21.84
CA PRO A 293 12.07 10.82 21.91
C PRO A 293 13.21 10.60 20.91
N LEU A 294 13.73 11.69 20.35
CA LEU A 294 14.98 11.70 19.59
C LEU A 294 16.17 11.60 20.55
N GLY A 295 17.22 10.90 20.11
CA GLY A 295 18.50 10.84 20.82
C GLY A 295 19.33 12.09 20.62
N GLU A 296 20.51 12.15 21.24
CA GLU A 296 21.44 13.26 21.03
C GLU A 296 22.27 13.05 19.75
N PHE A 297 22.18 13.99 18.81
CA PHE A 297 23.00 14.04 17.60
C PHE A 297 23.12 15.48 17.06
N GLU A 298 24.11 15.71 16.21
CA GLU A 298 24.32 17.01 15.57
C GLU A 298 23.12 17.41 14.72
N GLY A 299 22.59 18.61 14.93
CA GLY A 299 21.42 19.11 14.21
C GLY A 299 20.07 18.77 14.83
N ASN A 300 20.01 18.01 15.94
CA ASN A 300 18.74 17.69 16.62
C ASN A 300 17.95 18.94 17.07
N ASN A 301 18.65 20.05 17.39
CA ASN A 301 18.03 21.32 17.78
C ASN A 301 17.68 22.24 16.61
N ILE A 302 17.94 21.84 15.36
CA ILE A 302 17.60 22.64 14.19
C ILE A 302 16.11 22.47 13.91
N GLU A 303 15.39 23.58 13.77
CA GLU A 303 13.96 23.59 13.48
C GLU A 303 13.64 22.98 12.10
N TRP A 304 12.48 22.34 12.02
CA TRP A 304 11.89 21.91 10.76
C TRP A 304 11.72 23.10 9.79
N PRO A 305 12.05 22.97 8.49
CA PRO A 305 12.36 21.74 7.75
C PRO A 305 13.84 21.34 7.67
N ASN A 306 14.75 22.09 8.28
CA ASN A 306 16.19 21.85 8.16
C ASN A 306 16.74 20.92 9.27
N GLY A 307 15.93 20.61 10.27
CA GLY A 307 16.18 19.61 11.28
C GLY A 307 14.87 19.12 11.90
N PRO A 308 14.93 18.24 12.92
CA PRO A 308 13.75 17.58 13.45
C PRO A 308 13.09 18.36 14.61
N ALA A 309 13.66 19.48 15.06
CA ALA A 309 13.11 20.21 16.19
C ALA A 309 11.73 20.79 15.86
N GLY A 310 10.80 20.67 16.81
CA GLY A 310 9.42 21.17 16.69
C GLY A 310 8.41 20.18 16.11
N ILE A 311 8.84 18.99 15.67
CA ILE A 311 7.93 17.95 15.15
C ILE A 311 7.94 16.67 15.99
N ASP A 312 6.84 15.94 15.96
CA ASP A 312 6.75 14.57 16.47
C ASP A 312 7.07 13.60 15.32
N ALA A 313 8.30 13.08 15.28
CA ALA A 313 8.75 12.19 14.22
C ALA A 313 7.93 10.87 14.15
N TYR A 314 7.47 10.36 15.29
CA TYR A 314 6.67 9.15 15.34
C TYR A 314 5.29 9.38 14.73
N GLN A 315 4.57 10.39 15.20
CA GLN A 315 3.23 10.71 14.72
C GLN A 315 3.25 11.15 13.26
N SER A 316 4.25 11.95 12.86
CA SER A 316 4.46 12.34 11.47
C SER A 316 4.55 11.13 10.54
N TYR A 317 5.33 10.12 10.91
CA TYR A 317 5.42 8.90 10.08
C TYR A 317 4.20 7.98 10.23
N LYS A 318 3.69 7.80 11.45
CA LYS A 318 2.61 6.85 11.77
C LYS A 318 1.29 7.25 11.10
N ALA A 319 0.98 8.54 11.09
CA ALA A 319 -0.21 9.13 10.48
C ALA A 319 -0.35 8.86 8.97
N LEU A 320 0.77 8.58 8.28
CA LEU A 320 0.77 8.23 6.86
C LEU A 320 0.11 6.89 6.59
N PHE A 321 0.08 5.99 7.58
CA PHE A 321 -0.28 4.59 7.39
C PHE A 321 -1.44 4.11 8.24
N ASN A 322 -1.79 4.82 9.31
CA ASN A 322 -2.71 4.36 10.36
C ASN A 322 -4.19 4.79 10.16
N GLY A 323 -4.56 5.14 8.93
CA GLY A 323 -5.92 5.58 8.56
C GLY A 323 -6.33 6.93 9.18
N GLY A 324 -7.52 7.42 8.85
CA GLY A 324 -8.17 8.48 9.64
C GLY A 324 -8.25 9.86 9.02
N LYS A 325 -7.80 10.91 9.70
CA LYS A 325 -7.93 12.29 9.16
C LYS A 325 -6.76 12.71 8.27
N ASN A 326 -5.62 12.02 8.40
CA ASN A 326 -4.35 12.43 7.79
C ASN A 326 -3.93 11.57 6.59
N TYR A 327 -4.79 10.65 6.13
CA TYR A 327 -4.43 9.75 5.02
C TYR A 327 -4.24 10.52 3.70
N TRP A 328 -5.03 11.58 3.45
CA TRP A 328 -4.71 12.58 2.43
C TRP A 328 -3.85 13.67 3.04
N ASN A 329 -2.60 13.72 2.61
CA ASN A 329 -1.61 14.68 3.08
C ASN A 329 -0.69 15.09 1.93
N LYS A 330 0.18 16.06 2.20
CA LYS A 330 1.08 16.65 1.20
C LYS A 330 2.18 15.69 0.71
N GLU A 331 2.36 14.51 1.31
CA GLU A 331 3.34 13.52 0.86
C GLU A 331 2.75 12.54 -0.18
N VAL A 332 1.43 12.43 -0.23
CA VAL A 332 0.72 11.45 -1.03
C VAL A 332 0.54 11.96 -2.46
N ILE A 333 1.04 11.18 -3.43
CA ILE A 333 0.83 11.45 -4.85
C ILE A 333 -0.39 10.67 -5.36
N TRP A 334 -0.47 9.37 -5.05
CA TRP A 334 -1.60 8.55 -5.46
C TRP A 334 -1.90 7.43 -4.45
N GLN A 335 -3.19 7.24 -4.21
CA GLN A 335 -3.73 6.39 -3.18
C GLN A 335 -4.98 5.68 -3.68
N VAL A 336 -5.06 4.38 -3.47
CA VAL A 336 -6.25 3.58 -3.77
C VAL A 336 -6.86 3.03 -2.49
N ASN A 337 -8.17 2.81 -2.55
CA ASN A 337 -8.93 2.08 -1.54
C ASN A 337 -9.57 0.87 -2.21
N THR A 338 -9.00 -0.32 -2.01
CA THR A 338 -9.59 -1.56 -2.52
C THR A 338 -10.57 -2.13 -1.47
N SER A 339 -11.60 -2.85 -1.93
CA SER A 339 -12.56 -3.48 -1.03
C SER A 339 -11.86 -4.35 0.04
N GLY A 340 -12.27 -4.18 1.30
CA GLY A 340 -11.70 -4.92 2.44
C GLY A 340 -10.28 -4.51 2.84
N GLN A 341 -9.72 -3.43 2.29
CA GLN A 341 -8.37 -2.97 2.62
C GLN A 341 -8.21 -2.56 4.08
N SER A 342 -9.11 -1.71 4.58
CA SER A 342 -9.10 -1.23 5.98
C SER A 342 -9.06 -2.39 6.96
N SER A 343 -9.92 -3.39 6.74
CA SER A 343 -9.99 -4.57 7.61
C SER A 343 -8.78 -5.49 7.43
N SER A 344 -8.23 -5.60 6.22
CA SER A 344 -7.06 -6.46 6.00
C SER A 344 -5.79 -5.90 6.64
N LEU A 345 -5.56 -4.59 6.53
CA LEU A 345 -4.35 -3.93 7.03
C LEU A 345 -4.34 -3.78 8.55
N SER A 346 -5.44 -3.32 9.16
CA SER A 346 -5.51 -3.16 10.62
C SER A 346 -5.34 -4.49 11.35
N ARG A 347 -5.80 -5.59 10.76
CA ARG A 347 -5.66 -6.93 11.33
C ARG A 347 -4.23 -7.45 11.38
N LEU A 348 -3.31 -6.89 10.57
CA LEU A 348 -1.89 -7.28 10.60
C LEU A 348 -1.20 -6.87 11.89
N GLY A 349 -1.65 -5.80 12.54
CA GLY A 349 -0.98 -5.22 13.71
C GLY A 349 -1.42 -5.78 15.07
N PHE A 350 -2.41 -6.67 15.13
CA PHE A 350 -2.87 -7.26 16.41
C PHE A 350 -2.26 -8.64 16.68
N PRO A 351 -1.82 -8.92 17.92
CA PRO A 351 -1.29 -10.23 18.30
C PRO A 351 -2.41 -11.28 18.28
N ARG A 352 -2.05 -12.55 18.04
CA ARG A 352 -3.01 -13.64 17.80
C ARG A 352 -4.03 -13.81 18.93
N ASN A 353 -3.61 -13.63 20.18
CA ASN A 353 -4.41 -13.86 21.37
C ASN A 353 -5.01 -12.55 21.95
N TYR A 354 -4.85 -11.42 21.25
CA TYR A 354 -5.52 -10.17 21.58
C TYR A 354 -7.03 -10.36 21.81
N ASN A 355 -7.60 -9.71 22.84
CA ASN A 355 -9.01 -9.84 23.22
C ASN A 355 -9.46 -11.31 23.31
N LYS A 356 -8.65 -12.17 23.96
CA LYS A 356 -8.90 -13.62 24.10
C LYS A 356 -9.01 -14.36 22.76
N GLY A 357 -8.22 -13.93 21.77
CA GLY A 357 -8.16 -14.52 20.44
C GLY A 357 -9.30 -14.08 19.50
N GLN A 358 -9.93 -12.93 19.76
CA GLN A 358 -10.89 -12.31 18.85
C GLN A 358 -10.21 -12.04 17.50
N GLY A 359 -10.88 -12.37 16.39
CA GLY A 359 -10.26 -12.27 15.05
C GLY A 359 -9.38 -13.48 14.68
N ALA A 360 -9.68 -14.66 15.25
CA ALA A 360 -9.04 -15.94 14.93
C ALA A 360 -8.84 -16.15 13.41
N GLY A 361 -7.60 -16.43 13.00
CA GLY A 361 -7.21 -16.57 11.59
C GLY A 361 -6.85 -15.25 10.88
N MET A 362 -7.02 -14.11 11.55
CA MET A 362 -6.83 -12.78 10.96
C MET A 362 -5.71 -11.95 11.60
N ALA A 363 -5.38 -12.24 12.86
CA ALA A 363 -4.24 -11.69 13.59
C ALA A 363 -2.98 -12.56 13.43
N GLY A 364 -1.79 -11.96 13.55
CA GLY A 364 -0.50 -12.67 13.46
C GLY A 364 -0.15 -13.18 12.06
N LYS A 365 -0.66 -12.55 11.00
CA LYS A 365 -0.47 -13.01 9.60
C LYS A 365 0.91 -12.69 9.02
N LEU A 366 1.52 -11.60 9.46
CA LEU A 366 2.77 -11.08 8.91
C LEU A 366 3.68 -10.68 10.07
N CYS A 367 4.94 -11.04 9.98
CA CYS A 367 5.93 -10.76 11.01
C CYS A 367 7.23 -10.25 10.37
N ALA A 368 7.88 -9.27 11.00
CA ALA A 368 9.15 -8.73 10.52
C ALA A 368 10.28 -9.71 10.79
N VAL A 369 11.27 -9.82 9.92
CA VAL A 369 12.45 -10.66 10.19
C VAL A 369 13.54 -9.87 10.93
N GLN A 370 14.47 -10.57 11.57
CA GLN A 370 15.56 -9.93 12.33
C GLN A 370 16.38 -8.96 11.48
N LYS A 371 16.62 -9.28 10.20
CA LYS A 371 17.33 -8.37 9.28
C LYS A 371 16.68 -6.99 9.16
N LEU A 372 15.35 -6.94 9.06
CA LEU A 372 14.61 -5.67 9.04
C LEU A 372 14.69 -4.94 10.38
N VAL A 373 14.65 -5.69 11.50
CA VAL A 373 14.80 -5.12 12.84
C VAL A 373 16.17 -4.47 13.01
N ASP A 374 17.23 -5.11 12.52
CA ASP A 374 18.61 -4.64 12.61
C ASP A 374 18.85 -3.41 11.72
N ALA A 375 18.19 -3.34 10.56
CA ALA A 375 18.32 -2.26 9.59
C ALA A 375 17.83 -0.88 10.08
N TYR A 376 17.02 -0.81 11.15
CA TYR A 376 16.64 0.48 11.73
C TYR A 376 17.85 1.15 12.40
N PHE A 377 17.86 2.49 12.41
CA PHE A 377 18.87 3.23 13.16
C PHE A 377 18.51 3.32 14.64
N MET A 378 19.50 3.62 15.47
CA MET A 378 19.28 4.10 16.83
C MET A 378 18.64 5.50 16.80
N ASN A 379 18.09 5.95 17.91
CA ASN A 379 17.40 7.24 18.00
C ASN A 379 18.31 8.46 17.79
N ASN A 380 19.63 8.26 17.73
CA ASN A 380 20.63 9.26 17.38
C ASN A 380 21.15 9.16 15.93
N GLY A 381 20.51 8.34 15.10
CA GLY A 381 20.85 8.19 13.67
C GLY A 381 22.01 7.23 13.35
N LYS A 382 22.69 6.67 14.36
CA LYS A 382 23.75 5.67 14.15
C LYS A 382 23.19 4.28 13.89
N THR A 383 23.95 3.43 13.19
CA THR A 383 23.59 2.00 13.05
C THR A 383 23.78 1.25 14.38
N ILE A 384 23.28 0.02 14.45
CA ILE A 384 23.49 -0.85 15.63
C ILE A 384 24.96 -1.28 15.81
N GLU A 385 25.75 -1.24 14.73
CA GLU A 385 27.18 -1.54 14.76
C GLU A 385 28.01 -0.34 15.26
N GLU A 386 27.55 0.87 14.95
CA GLU A 386 28.20 2.13 15.33
C GLU A 386 27.91 2.52 16.78
N GLU A 387 26.72 2.20 17.29
CA GLU A 387 26.25 2.61 18.61
C GLU A 387 26.41 1.51 19.65
N LYS A 388 27.44 1.60 20.49
CA LYS A 388 27.80 0.56 21.47
C LYS A 388 27.29 0.82 22.88
N GLU A 389 26.78 2.02 23.15
CA GLU A 389 26.28 2.40 24.49
C GLU A 389 24.78 2.20 24.58
N LEU A 390 24.04 2.59 23.54
CA LEU A 390 22.58 2.51 23.52
C LEU A 390 22.05 1.17 23.01
N TYR A 391 22.81 0.46 22.15
CA TYR A 391 22.39 -0.84 21.60
C TYR A 391 22.95 -1.99 22.42
N ILE A 392 22.06 -2.84 22.92
CA ILE A 392 22.42 -4.08 23.59
C ILE A 392 21.65 -5.22 22.93
N ASP A 393 22.39 -6.10 22.25
CA ASP A 393 21.80 -7.14 21.41
C ASP A 393 20.99 -8.18 22.20
N LEU A 394 21.48 -8.56 23.38
CA LEU A 394 20.92 -9.64 24.19
C LEU A 394 20.42 -9.16 25.55
N GLY A 395 19.52 -9.95 26.12
CA GLY A 395 18.94 -9.69 27.42
C GLY A 395 17.60 -8.95 27.34
N MET A 396 17.07 -8.69 28.51
CA MET A 396 15.76 -8.10 28.72
C MET A 396 15.93 -6.93 29.67
N THR A 397 15.08 -5.93 29.48
CA THR A 397 14.98 -4.75 30.32
C THR A 397 14.92 -5.09 31.81
N THR A 398 15.68 -4.36 32.60
CA THR A 398 15.65 -4.37 34.06
C THR A 398 15.03 -3.09 34.62
N ILE A 399 14.65 -3.11 35.91
CA ILE A 399 14.09 -1.92 36.57
C ILE A 399 15.22 -0.90 36.72
N GLY A 400 15.14 0.24 36.02
CA GLY A 400 16.13 1.32 36.11
C GLY A 400 17.02 1.50 34.89
N ASP A 401 16.79 0.76 33.80
CA ASP A 401 17.43 1.06 32.52
C ASP A 401 16.82 2.39 32.01
N ASN A 402 17.51 3.51 32.24
CA ASN A 402 17.09 4.93 32.10
C ASN A 402 16.54 5.37 30.72
N TYR A 403 16.18 4.45 29.83
CA TYR A 403 15.83 4.72 28.45
C TYR A 403 14.43 4.19 28.14
N PHE A 404 13.47 4.86 28.77
CA PHE A 404 12.06 4.65 28.59
C PHE A 404 11.64 5.17 27.20
N ILE A 405 10.89 4.39 26.45
CA ILE A 405 9.84 5.01 25.64
C ILE A 405 8.88 5.56 26.69
N HIS A 406 8.94 6.87 26.98
CA HIS A 406 8.15 7.51 28.04
C HIS A 406 6.65 7.36 27.75
N GLY A 407 6.04 6.29 28.23
CA GLY A 407 4.67 6.29 28.70
C GLY A 407 4.75 6.06 30.21
N GLU A 408 4.61 7.11 31.01
CA GLU A 408 4.57 6.95 32.47
C GLU A 408 3.53 5.87 32.80
N GLY A 409 3.97 4.76 33.39
CA GLY A 409 3.10 3.70 33.92
C GLY A 409 2.22 4.14 35.11
N LYS A 410 1.92 5.44 35.23
CA LYS A 410 0.80 5.94 36.00
C LYS A 410 -0.37 6.13 35.04
N LYS A 411 -1.57 5.82 35.52
CA LYS A 411 -2.85 5.81 34.79
C LYS A 411 -3.20 7.07 33.98
N ASP A 412 -2.37 8.13 33.96
CA ASP A 412 -2.79 9.48 33.59
C ASP A 412 -1.95 10.15 32.48
N LYS A 413 -1.05 9.44 31.76
CA LYS A 413 -0.42 9.99 30.54
C LYS A 413 -0.48 9.01 29.37
N VAL A 414 -1.11 9.46 28.30
CA VAL A 414 -1.51 8.69 27.12
C VAL A 414 -0.30 8.60 26.18
N SER A 415 0.55 7.58 26.29
CA SER A 415 1.54 7.27 25.24
C SER A 415 0.99 6.19 24.32
N PRO A 416 1.15 6.30 22.99
CA PRO A 416 0.69 5.28 22.03
C PRO A 416 1.55 4.00 22.10
N ILE A 417 2.75 4.08 22.67
CA ILE A 417 3.65 2.94 22.83
C ILE A 417 3.72 2.58 24.31
N ILE A 418 2.93 1.58 24.70
CA ILE A 418 2.86 1.13 26.09
C ILE A 418 3.84 -0.02 26.28
N THR A 419 5.00 0.25 26.87
CA THR A 419 5.98 -0.77 27.26
C THR A 419 6.21 -0.66 28.77
N GLY A 420 5.25 -1.14 29.56
CA GLY A 420 5.25 -0.96 31.02
C GLY A 420 5.76 -2.19 31.77
N PHE A 421 6.88 -2.05 32.49
CA PHE A 421 7.28 -3.05 33.49
C PHE A 421 6.52 -2.80 34.79
N LYS A 422 5.65 -3.74 35.19
CA LYS A 422 5.20 -3.75 36.59
C LYS A 422 6.33 -4.29 37.46
N LEU A 423 6.43 -3.77 38.67
CA LEU A 423 7.38 -4.24 39.70
C LEU A 423 7.15 -5.69 40.14
N ASN A 424 6.06 -6.34 39.70
CA ASN A 424 5.84 -7.76 39.90
C ASN A 424 6.12 -8.55 38.60
N ASN A 425 6.46 -9.83 38.72
CA ASN A 425 6.80 -10.73 37.62
C ASN A 425 5.63 -11.03 36.65
N THR A 426 4.59 -10.21 36.60
CA THR A 426 3.35 -10.49 35.86
C THR A 426 3.32 -9.88 34.44
N ILE A 427 4.28 -9.04 34.05
CA ILE A 427 4.36 -8.48 32.68
C ILE A 427 5.61 -8.98 31.93
N GLN A 428 5.46 -9.24 30.63
CA GLN A 428 6.53 -9.60 29.72
C GLN A 428 7.59 -8.50 29.63
N LYS A 429 8.86 -8.87 29.78
CA LYS A 429 9.98 -7.95 29.64
C LYS A 429 10.29 -7.68 28.16
N VAL A 430 10.75 -6.47 27.83
CA VAL A 430 11.09 -6.07 26.46
C VAL A 430 12.55 -6.46 26.20
N PRO A 431 12.89 -6.99 25.00
CA PRO A 431 14.28 -7.23 24.62
C PRO A 431 15.07 -5.93 24.50
N ASN A 432 16.31 -5.91 25.01
CA ASN A 432 17.14 -4.70 25.00
C ASN A 432 17.38 -4.13 23.59
N ARG A 433 17.46 -4.99 22.57
CA ARG A 433 17.62 -4.59 21.16
C ARG A 433 16.48 -3.74 20.59
N CYS A 434 15.32 -3.72 21.26
CA CYS A 434 14.16 -2.91 20.85
C CYS A 434 14.18 -1.51 21.48
N LEU A 435 15.15 -1.20 22.32
CA LEU A 435 15.28 0.09 23.00
C LEU A 435 16.07 1.09 22.15
N ASN A 436 15.85 2.38 22.38
CA ASN A 436 16.61 3.47 21.77
C ASN A 436 16.64 3.44 20.23
N ARG A 437 15.58 2.95 19.59
CA ARG A 437 15.48 2.91 18.13
C ARG A 437 14.86 4.20 17.60
N GLU A 438 15.05 4.47 16.32
CA GLU A 438 14.39 5.60 15.67
C GLU A 438 12.86 5.46 15.61
N ALA A 439 12.14 6.57 15.40
CA ALA A 439 10.68 6.61 15.40
C ALA A 439 10.01 5.62 14.41
N ARG A 440 10.63 5.41 13.24
CA ARG A 440 10.13 4.48 12.20
C ARG A 440 10.10 3.03 12.69
N PHE A 441 11.03 2.64 13.57
CA PHE A 441 11.06 1.32 14.20
C PHE A 441 9.78 1.10 15.01
N TYR A 442 9.47 1.99 15.96
CA TYR A 442 8.30 1.84 16.81
C TYR A 442 6.96 1.99 16.07
N ALA A 443 6.95 2.75 14.98
CA ALA A 443 5.77 2.88 14.13
C ALA A 443 5.49 1.60 13.33
N THR A 444 6.53 0.82 13.02
CA THR A 444 6.46 -0.33 12.11
C THR A 444 6.52 -1.68 12.83
N ILE A 445 7.35 -1.81 13.86
CA ILE A 445 7.70 -3.06 14.53
C ILE A 445 7.01 -3.15 15.89
N GLY A 446 6.18 -4.17 16.04
CA GLY A 446 5.69 -4.66 17.33
C GLY A 446 6.63 -5.73 17.87
N PHE A 447 6.87 -5.73 19.16
CA PHE A 447 7.82 -6.64 19.83
C PHE A 447 7.24 -7.10 21.17
N ILE A 448 7.90 -8.10 21.78
CA ILE A 448 7.49 -8.68 23.06
C ILE A 448 7.36 -7.58 24.12
N GLY A 449 6.26 -7.58 24.87
CA GLY A 449 6.01 -6.57 25.90
C GLY A 449 5.42 -5.26 25.39
N LYS A 450 5.09 -5.13 24.10
CA LYS A 450 4.20 -4.07 23.61
C LYS A 450 2.78 -4.30 24.14
N GLY A 451 2.20 -3.27 24.73
CA GLY A 451 0.84 -3.21 25.23
C GLY A 451 -0.18 -2.83 24.16
N TYR A 452 -1.36 -3.44 24.23
CA TYR A 452 -2.52 -3.19 23.39
C TYR A 452 -3.73 -2.95 24.30
N VAL A 453 -4.50 -1.89 24.07
CA VAL A 453 -5.69 -1.59 24.88
C VAL A 453 -6.84 -2.49 24.43
N GLU A 454 -7.29 -3.38 25.31
CA GLU A 454 -8.42 -4.28 25.08
C GLU A 454 -9.77 -3.55 25.21
N ASN A 455 -10.84 -4.20 24.73
CA ASN A 455 -12.22 -3.65 24.81
C ASN A 455 -12.67 -3.36 26.25
N THR A 456 -12.09 -4.06 27.22
CA THR A 456 -12.33 -3.90 28.66
C THR A 456 -11.58 -2.71 29.27
N GLY A 457 -10.75 -2.01 28.50
CA GLY A 457 -9.83 -0.97 28.98
C GLY A 457 -8.59 -1.52 29.70
N SER A 458 -8.42 -2.85 29.76
CA SER A 458 -7.18 -3.48 30.21
C SER A 458 -6.09 -3.39 29.15
N ILE A 459 -4.84 -3.52 29.56
CA ILE A 459 -3.71 -3.59 28.64
C ILE A 459 -3.30 -5.06 28.49
N TYR A 460 -3.37 -5.57 27.26
CA TYR A 460 -2.82 -6.86 26.84
C TYR A 460 -1.36 -6.70 26.41
N TYR A 461 -0.45 -7.46 27.01
CA TYR A 461 0.96 -7.45 26.63
C TYR A 461 1.28 -8.67 25.78
N ALA A 462 1.76 -8.44 24.56
CA ALA A 462 2.03 -9.53 23.63
C ALA A 462 3.25 -10.38 24.05
N ASP A 463 3.14 -11.69 23.82
CA ASP A 463 4.19 -12.66 24.12
C ASP A 463 4.52 -13.53 22.90
N TYR A 464 5.48 -13.04 22.10
CA TYR A 464 5.89 -13.67 20.83
C TYR A 464 6.97 -14.74 20.97
N ARG A 465 7.31 -15.17 22.20
CA ARG A 465 8.27 -16.27 22.39
C ARG A 465 7.72 -17.58 21.80
N ALA A 466 8.61 -18.43 21.31
CA ALA A 466 8.21 -19.75 20.81
C ALA A 466 7.43 -20.53 21.88
N ASN A 467 6.38 -21.22 21.46
CA ASN A 467 5.44 -21.96 22.31
C ASN A 467 4.60 -21.09 23.28
N MET A 468 4.64 -19.76 23.15
CA MET A 468 3.72 -18.86 23.86
C MET A 468 2.52 -18.47 22.99
N VAL A 469 1.52 -17.85 23.60
CA VAL A 469 0.19 -17.61 23.02
C VAL A 469 0.17 -16.78 21.73
N ASP A 470 1.12 -15.87 21.53
CA ASP A 470 1.22 -15.03 20.33
C ASP A 470 2.39 -15.40 19.40
N GLY A 471 3.38 -16.13 19.93
CA GLY A 471 4.57 -16.57 19.21
C GLY A 471 4.36 -17.83 18.39
N TYR A 472 5.46 -18.37 17.84
CA TYR A 472 5.40 -19.58 17.02
C TYR A 472 4.76 -20.74 17.77
N LEU A 473 3.64 -21.22 17.21
CA LEU A 473 2.92 -22.41 17.63
C LEU A 473 2.58 -23.22 16.38
N GLN A 474 2.91 -24.52 16.39
CA GLN A 474 2.47 -25.43 15.33
C GLN A 474 0.95 -25.59 15.42
N SER A 475 0.23 -24.79 14.63
CA SER A 475 -1.24 -24.74 14.61
C SER A 475 -1.74 -24.39 13.22
N ASP A 476 -3.03 -24.60 12.99
CA ASP A 476 -3.77 -24.22 11.79
C ASP A 476 -4.01 -22.71 11.64
N ARG A 477 -3.60 -21.92 12.63
CA ARG A 477 -3.83 -20.47 12.71
C ARG A 477 -2.50 -19.72 12.63
N PRO A 478 -2.50 -18.46 12.15
CA PRO A 478 -1.30 -17.65 12.03
C PRO A 478 -0.71 -17.25 13.38
N SER A 479 0.61 -17.07 13.45
CA SER A 479 1.33 -16.63 14.65
C SER A 479 2.54 -15.78 14.28
N ILE A 480 3.03 -14.97 15.22
CA ILE A 480 4.24 -14.17 15.02
C ILE A 480 5.47 -15.07 15.20
N ARG A 481 6.02 -15.55 14.08
CA ARG A 481 7.04 -16.60 14.08
C ARG A 481 8.44 -16.10 14.40
N THR A 482 8.70 -14.83 14.12
CA THR A 482 10.03 -14.21 14.23
C THR A 482 10.25 -13.47 15.56
N GLY A 483 9.21 -13.33 16.38
CA GLY A 483 9.23 -12.48 17.57
C GLY A 483 8.81 -11.02 17.32
N TYR A 484 8.60 -10.63 16.05
CA TYR A 484 8.30 -9.24 15.67
C TYR A 484 7.04 -9.13 14.82
N GLN A 485 6.04 -8.43 15.32
CA GLN A 485 4.82 -8.11 14.59
C GLN A 485 5.02 -6.88 13.71
N ILE A 486 4.28 -6.77 12.60
CA ILE A 486 4.21 -5.51 11.83
C ILE A 486 2.98 -4.72 12.28
N VAL A 487 3.22 -3.57 12.91
CA VAL A 487 2.19 -2.68 13.45
C VAL A 487 2.00 -1.41 12.62
N LYS A 488 2.69 -1.26 11.48
CA LYS A 488 2.66 -0.06 10.62
C LYS A 488 1.24 0.47 10.38
N TRP A 489 0.32 -0.42 10.01
CA TRP A 489 -1.04 -0.09 9.58
C TRP A 489 -2.11 -0.29 10.66
N ILE A 490 -1.78 -0.20 11.94
CA ILE A 490 -2.78 -0.04 13.00
C ILE A 490 -2.73 1.37 13.54
N ASN A 491 -3.89 1.94 13.85
CA ASN A 491 -3.96 3.14 14.69
C ASN A 491 -3.68 2.74 16.14
N ASP A 492 -2.97 3.57 16.88
CA ASP A 492 -2.65 3.28 18.28
C ASP A 492 -3.90 3.34 19.17
N GLU A 493 -4.97 3.99 18.70
CA GLU A 493 -6.29 4.03 19.33
C GLU A 493 -7.20 2.86 18.91
N ASP A 494 -6.80 2.02 17.95
CA ASP A 494 -7.64 0.91 17.48
C ASP A 494 -7.75 -0.19 18.54
N GLN A 495 -8.98 -0.55 18.90
CA GLN A 495 -9.27 -1.57 19.93
C GLN A 495 -9.85 -2.87 19.35
N ASN A 496 -10.06 -3.00 18.03
CA ASN A 496 -10.78 -4.14 17.48
C ASN A 496 -10.08 -4.83 16.30
N ALA A 497 -9.69 -6.10 16.50
CA ALA A 497 -9.13 -6.96 15.47
C ALA A 497 -10.18 -7.63 14.55
N ALA A 498 -11.49 -7.51 14.82
CA ALA A 498 -12.54 -8.27 14.12
C ALA A 498 -13.75 -7.44 13.63
N GLY A 499 -13.70 -6.11 13.61
CA GLY A 499 -14.84 -5.28 13.21
C GLY A 499 -15.12 -5.29 11.70
N SER A 500 -16.32 -5.73 11.32
CA SER A 500 -17.06 -5.24 10.15
C SER A 500 -17.59 -3.83 10.45
N SER A 501 -17.55 -2.93 9.47
CA SER A 501 -18.27 -1.64 9.42
C SER A 501 -18.45 -0.85 10.73
N ILE A 502 -17.73 0.27 10.81
CA ILE A 502 -18.17 1.53 11.44
C ILE A 502 -18.19 1.59 12.99
N ASN A 503 -18.23 0.49 13.75
CA ASN A 503 -18.34 0.59 15.22
C ASN A 503 -17.14 0.04 16.00
N ASN A 504 -15.97 0.69 15.90
CA ASN A 504 -14.80 0.64 16.82
C ASN A 504 -13.41 0.59 16.14
N ILE A 505 -13.36 0.89 14.83
CA ILE A 505 -12.15 1.44 14.20
C ILE A 505 -12.46 2.94 14.10
N LEU A 506 -11.82 3.78 14.92
CA LEU A 506 -12.16 5.22 15.02
C LEU A 506 -11.94 5.96 13.69
N TYR A 507 -11.25 5.33 12.74
CA TYR A 507 -10.76 5.91 11.51
C TYR A 507 -10.98 4.92 10.36
N SER A 508 -12.18 4.93 9.77
CA SER A 508 -12.68 3.93 8.81
C SER A 508 -12.16 4.09 7.37
N GLU A 509 -11.48 5.18 7.04
CA GLU A 509 -10.95 5.45 5.71
C GLU A 509 -9.46 5.13 5.65
N TRP A 510 -9.15 3.97 5.06
CA TRP A 510 -7.78 3.53 4.82
C TRP A 510 -7.50 3.59 3.34
N ARG A 511 -6.46 4.33 2.98
CA ARG A 511 -5.93 4.35 1.63
C ARG A 511 -4.45 4.01 1.70
N LYS A 512 -4.00 3.13 0.81
CA LYS A 512 -2.59 2.73 0.77
C LYS A 512 -1.98 3.54 -0.33
N SER A 513 -1.04 4.39 0.04
CA SER A 513 -0.28 5.16 -0.94
C SER A 513 0.50 4.20 -1.81
N ILE A 514 0.27 4.27 -3.12
CA ILE A 514 1.07 3.52 -4.10
C ILE A 514 2.33 4.32 -4.42
N TYR A 515 2.20 5.65 -4.50
CA TYR A 515 3.31 6.58 -4.70
C TYR A 515 3.27 7.70 -3.65
N ARG A 516 4.44 8.01 -3.10
CA ARG A 516 4.69 9.08 -2.13
C ARG A 516 5.99 9.78 -2.46
N MET A 517 6.15 10.99 -1.96
CA MET A 517 7.37 11.77 -2.11
C MET A 517 8.15 11.83 -0.79
N PRO A 518 9.04 10.85 -0.50
CA PRO A 518 9.96 11.00 0.61
C PRO A 518 11.01 12.07 0.26
N LYS A 519 11.26 13.06 1.13
CA LYS A 519 12.52 13.80 1.11
C LYS A 519 13.55 12.99 1.90
N HIS A 520 14.74 12.82 1.32
CA HIS A 520 15.88 12.18 1.96
C HIS A 520 16.72 13.20 2.71
#